data_AF-A0A944NBT7-F1
#
_entry.id   AF-A0A944NBT7-F1
#
_cell.length_a   1.000
_cell.length_b   1.000
_cell.length_c   1.000
_cell.angle_alpha   90.00
_cell.angle_beta   90.00
_cell.angle_gamma   90.00
#
_symmetry.space_group_name_H-M   'P 1'
#
loop_
_entity.id
_entity.type
_entity.pdbx_description
1 polymer ?
#
loop_
_entity_poly.entity_id
_entity_poly.type
_entity_poly.pdbx_seq_one_letter_code
_entity_poly.pdbx_strand_id
1 'polypeptide(L)'
;MITLPKIYHFAVYLLCFALVSCSSGMRESESISAKMSRYDAKRDQDTSVPALTISTQYFNGGGASAKGRGPASKSGGESFDFGSPADSGPDRTSYSNRSLYYVTLLSQYQNLRGFSSGQTSDINSCPSFHSMHLEYLENGGLTKGDRRQWKKQLALKRLRDEKYLAQYPELFLPVVNEGTSPKVVDLLNGNSMGGQSFVVQTIQKALDIHIQKTYQELATLCENGVSTNYYNFENLITHITRADNFGPTSKNLQVLFKTTIFVNMAMIDSMVVGESMVRPAKRGRSIASQQGAFSSGRSYERQVIKRLRVPWVGEYLKQLP
;
A
#
# COMPACT_ATOMS: atom_id res chain seq x y z
N MET A 1 75.62 47.77 -19.06
CA MET A 1 74.42 48.61 -18.88
C MET A 1 73.21 47.84 -19.37
N ILE A 2 72.51 47.17 -18.46
CA ILE A 2 71.24 46.47 -18.74
C ILE A 2 70.15 47.38 -18.18
N THR A 3 69.25 47.80 -19.07
CA THR A 3 68.21 48.79 -18.78
C THR A 3 67.14 48.18 -17.86
N LEU A 4 66.93 48.83 -16.72
CA LEU A 4 66.01 48.43 -15.64
C LEU A 4 64.48 48.59 -15.89
N PRO A 5 63.92 49.17 -16.97
CA PRO A 5 62.47 49.40 -17.02
C PRO A 5 61.64 48.17 -17.43
N LYS A 6 62.26 47.06 -17.88
CA LYS A 6 61.51 45.87 -18.33
C LYS A 6 61.04 44.95 -17.20
N ILE A 7 61.65 45.00 -16.02
CA ILE A 7 61.31 44.11 -14.90
C ILE A 7 60.01 44.53 -14.21
N TYR A 8 59.74 45.85 -14.14
CA TYR A 8 58.53 46.38 -13.50
C TYR A 8 57.25 46.00 -14.26
N HIS A 9 57.27 46.01 -15.59
CA HIS A 9 56.11 45.59 -16.37
C HIS A 9 55.79 44.11 -16.16
N PHE A 10 56.80 43.24 -16.09
CA PHE A 10 56.58 41.81 -15.89
C PHE A 10 55.98 41.50 -14.51
N ALA A 11 56.42 42.20 -13.46
CA ALA A 11 55.87 42.05 -12.11
C ALA A 11 54.41 42.51 -12.01
N VAL A 12 54.04 43.60 -12.69
CA VAL A 12 52.66 44.10 -12.71
C VAL A 12 51.73 43.15 -13.46
N TYR A 13 52.15 42.60 -14.60
CA TYR A 13 51.34 41.61 -15.32
C TYR A 13 51.12 40.32 -14.52
N LEU A 14 52.14 39.86 -13.79
CA LEU A 14 52.01 38.65 -12.96
C LEU A 14 51.05 38.84 -11.78
N LEU A 15 51.03 40.05 -11.19
CA LEU A 15 50.09 40.39 -10.11
C LEU A 15 48.63 40.45 -10.62
N CYS A 16 48.41 40.97 -11.83
CA CYS A 16 47.08 41.02 -12.44
C CYS A 16 46.53 39.62 -12.77
N PHE A 17 47.37 38.68 -13.22
CA PHE A 17 46.94 37.30 -13.49
C PHE A 17 46.60 36.51 -12.20
N ALA A 18 47.29 36.79 -11.09
CA ALA A 18 46.99 36.15 -9.80
C ALA A 18 45.63 36.58 -9.23
N LEU A 19 45.20 37.83 -9.47
CA LEU A 19 43.92 38.35 -8.97
C LEU A 19 42.71 37.82 -9.76
N VAL A 20 42.86 37.54 -11.06
CA VAL A 20 41.76 37.00 -11.89
C VAL A 20 41.41 35.56 -11.49
N SER A 21 42.40 34.76 -11.06
CA SER A 21 42.21 33.35 -10.69
C SER A 21 41.41 33.13 -9.40
N CYS A 22 41.26 34.15 -8.55
CA CYS A 22 40.46 34.07 -7.32
C CYS A 22 38.96 34.43 -7.54
N SER A 23 38.60 35.01 -8.70
CA SER A 23 37.22 35.40 -9.00
C SER A 23 36.38 34.30 -9.66
N SER A 24 37.02 33.24 -10.18
CA SER A 24 36.37 32.11 -10.87
C SER A 24 35.71 31.09 -9.92
N GLY A 25 35.80 31.31 -8.60
CA GLY A 25 35.26 30.42 -7.57
C GLY A 25 33.87 30.80 -7.06
N MET A 26 33.26 31.88 -7.57
CA MET A 26 31.85 32.14 -7.33
C MET A 26 31.03 31.13 -8.12
N ARG A 27 30.73 29.98 -7.48
CA ARG A 27 29.69 29.06 -7.94
C ARG A 27 28.45 29.90 -8.26
N GLU A 28 28.12 30.02 -9.54
CA GLU A 28 26.85 30.62 -9.95
C GLU A 28 25.74 29.98 -9.12
N SER A 29 24.93 30.82 -8.49
CA SER A 29 23.74 30.34 -7.81
C SER A 29 22.91 29.59 -8.85
N GLU A 30 22.76 28.28 -8.66
CA GLU A 30 21.96 27.43 -9.52
C GLU A 30 20.62 28.11 -9.80
N SER A 31 20.32 28.33 -11.09
CA SER A 31 19.11 29.02 -11.48
C SER A 31 17.88 28.30 -10.93
N ILE A 32 16.79 29.03 -10.69
CA ILE A 32 15.52 28.41 -10.27
C ILE A 32 15.13 27.31 -11.26
N SER A 33 15.37 27.51 -12.56
CA SER A 33 15.16 26.50 -13.60
C SER A 33 16.03 25.26 -13.41
N ALA A 34 17.30 25.39 -13.03
CA ALA A 34 18.19 24.26 -12.78
C ALA A 34 17.86 23.54 -11.46
N LYS A 35 17.35 24.26 -10.45
CA LYS A 35 16.73 23.62 -9.27
C LYS A 35 15.44 22.90 -9.64
N MET A 36 14.59 23.52 -10.47
CA MET A 36 13.31 22.96 -10.91
C MET A 36 13.48 21.77 -11.86
N SER A 37 14.56 21.70 -12.66
CA SER A 37 14.84 20.56 -13.53
C SER A 37 15.30 19.32 -12.75
N ARG A 38 15.82 19.49 -11.53
CA ARG A 38 15.99 18.35 -10.59
C ARG A 38 14.65 17.83 -10.06
N TYR A 39 13.61 18.66 -10.14
CA TYR A 39 12.22 18.30 -9.89
C TYR A 39 11.44 18.03 -11.18
N ASP A 40 12.11 17.72 -12.31
CA ASP A 40 11.41 16.99 -13.36
C ASP A 40 10.87 15.74 -12.67
N ALA A 41 9.56 15.76 -12.41
CA ALA A 41 8.87 14.72 -11.69
C ALA A 41 9.26 13.45 -12.40
N LYS A 42 10.15 12.64 -11.78
CA LYS A 42 10.54 11.32 -12.28
C LYS A 42 9.23 10.68 -12.64
N ARG A 43 8.92 10.67 -13.94
CA ARG A 43 7.58 10.52 -14.51
C ARG A 43 6.87 9.52 -13.63
N ASP A 44 5.97 10.01 -12.74
CA ASP A 44 5.46 9.27 -11.59
C ASP A 44 5.30 7.84 -12.06
N GLN A 45 6.17 6.92 -11.61
CA GLN A 45 6.07 5.54 -12.05
C GLN A 45 4.66 5.17 -11.62
N ASP A 46 3.81 4.99 -12.63
CA ASP A 46 2.37 5.19 -12.51
C ASP A 46 1.86 4.06 -11.62
N THR A 47 1.94 4.28 -10.30
CA THR A 47 1.49 3.38 -9.22
C THR A 47 -0.03 3.47 -9.16
N SER A 48 -0.63 3.33 -10.34
CA SER A 48 -2.04 3.37 -10.58
C SER A 48 -2.70 2.24 -9.80
N VAL A 49 -3.69 2.62 -9.00
CA VAL A 49 -4.47 1.69 -8.20
C VAL A 49 -5.34 0.85 -9.14
N PRO A 50 -5.28 -0.49 -9.07
CA PRO A 50 -6.13 -1.34 -9.89
C PRO A 50 -7.63 -1.08 -9.64
N ALA A 51 -8.39 -0.89 -10.72
CA ALA A 51 -9.84 -0.73 -10.63
C ALA A 51 -10.52 -2.10 -10.40
N LEU A 52 -11.03 -2.29 -9.19
CA LEU A 52 -11.76 -3.49 -8.76
C LEU A 52 -13.25 -3.42 -9.13
N THR A 53 -13.84 -4.59 -9.40
CA THR A 53 -15.30 -4.73 -9.50
C THR A 53 -15.88 -5.11 -8.14
N ILE A 54 -17.05 -4.57 -7.80
CA ILE A 54 -17.68 -4.73 -6.49
C ILE A 54 -18.93 -5.58 -6.61
N SER A 55 -19.11 -6.51 -5.66
CA SER A 55 -20.35 -7.27 -5.56
C SER A 55 -21.45 -6.40 -4.99
N THR A 56 -22.48 -6.13 -5.79
CA THR A 56 -23.68 -5.39 -5.35
C THR A 56 -24.55 -6.21 -4.39
N GLN A 57 -24.33 -7.52 -4.28
CA GLN A 57 -25.12 -8.42 -3.43
C GLN A 57 -25.01 -8.07 -1.94
N TYR A 58 -23.84 -7.62 -1.50
CA TYR A 58 -23.61 -7.16 -0.13
C TYR A 58 -24.63 -6.08 0.29
N PHE A 59 -24.92 -5.16 -0.63
CA PHE A 59 -25.79 -4.03 -0.38
C PHE A 59 -27.28 -4.38 -0.56
N ASN A 60 -27.60 -5.30 -1.48
CA ASN A 60 -28.98 -5.69 -1.77
C ASN A 60 -29.56 -6.70 -0.77
N GLY A 61 -28.72 -7.49 -0.09
CA GLY A 61 -29.16 -8.57 0.81
C GLY A 61 -29.47 -8.17 2.25
N GLY A 62 -29.58 -6.87 2.57
CA GLY A 62 -29.80 -6.40 3.94
C GLY A 62 -28.58 -6.47 4.86
N GLY A 63 -27.40 -6.83 4.34
CA GLY A 63 -26.15 -6.95 5.10
C GLY A 63 -25.68 -5.66 5.77
N ALA A 64 -26.11 -4.50 5.27
CA ALA A 64 -25.85 -3.20 5.89
C ALA A 64 -26.82 -2.82 7.03
N SER A 65 -28.00 -3.42 7.11
CA SER A 65 -29.10 -2.94 7.96
C SER A 65 -29.66 -3.99 8.95
N ALA A 66 -29.35 -5.27 8.78
CA ALA A 66 -29.79 -6.31 9.70
C ALA A 66 -28.88 -6.40 10.94
N LYS A 67 -28.93 -5.40 11.84
CA LYS A 67 -28.65 -5.63 13.27
C LYS A 67 -29.79 -6.52 13.81
N GLY A 68 -29.77 -7.79 13.44
CA GLY A 68 -30.61 -8.80 14.08
C GLY A 68 -30.27 -8.81 15.56
N ARG A 69 -31.29 -8.69 16.41
CA ARG A 69 -31.16 -8.87 17.86
C ARG A 69 -30.69 -10.31 18.10
N GLY A 70 -29.38 -10.50 18.20
CA GLY A 70 -28.79 -11.76 18.59
C GLY A 70 -29.00 -11.99 20.09
N PRO A 71 -29.11 -13.25 20.53
CA PRO A 71 -29.16 -13.57 21.96
C PRO A 71 -27.91 -13.03 22.65
N ALA A 72 -28.09 -12.45 23.85
CA ALA A 72 -27.05 -11.79 24.65
C ALA A 72 -25.86 -12.70 25.04
N SER A 73 -25.92 -14.00 24.71
CA SER A 73 -24.93 -15.02 25.03
C SER A 73 -23.91 -15.33 23.92
N LYS A 74 -24.00 -14.68 22.74
CA LYS A 74 -22.95 -14.77 21.70
C LYS A 74 -21.87 -13.70 21.87
N SER A 75 -21.20 -13.64 23.01
CA SER A 75 -19.88 -13.01 23.13
C SER A 75 -18.83 -13.99 22.58
N GLY A 76 -18.69 -14.07 21.25
CA GLY A 76 -17.75 -15.02 20.66
C GLY A 76 -17.58 -15.01 19.14
N GLY A 77 -18.40 -14.25 18.41
CA GLY A 77 -18.00 -13.76 17.09
C GLY A 77 -17.36 -12.39 17.29
N GLU A 78 -16.23 -12.10 16.62
CA GLU A 78 -15.59 -10.79 16.60
C GLU A 78 -16.55 -9.73 16.01
N SER A 79 -17.55 -9.31 16.80
CA SER A 79 -18.19 -8.02 16.64
C SER A 79 -17.09 -7.00 16.83
N PHE A 80 -16.84 -6.22 15.79
CA PHE A 80 -15.88 -5.13 15.79
C PHE A 80 -16.42 -4.07 16.76
N ASP A 81 -16.12 -4.24 18.04
CA ASP A 81 -16.57 -3.35 19.10
C ASP A 81 -15.79 -2.03 18.96
N PHE A 82 -16.38 -1.09 18.22
CA PHE A 82 -15.88 0.27 18.07
C PHE A 82 -16.20 1.15 19.31
N GLY A 83 -16.84 0.58 20.33
CA GLY A 83 -17.38 1.30 21.48
C GLY A 83 -16.90 0.77 22.82
N SER A 84 -15.60 0.84 23.09
CA SER A 84 -15.09 0.91 24.47
C SER A 84 -13.89 1.85 24.53
N PRO A 85 -13.91 2.93 25.33
CA PRO A 85 -12.75 3.79 25.59
C PRO A 85 -11.81 3.21 26.67
N ALA A 86 -11.84 1.90 26.89
CA ALA A 86 -11.11 1.24 27.96
C ALA A 86 -10.33 0.03 27.43
N ASP A 87 -9.37 0.29 26.55
CA ASP A 87 -8.19 -0.57 26.45
C ASP A 87 -7.02 0.26 26.95
N SER A 88 -6.76 0.14 28.25
CA SER A 88 -5.68 0.78 28.99
C SER A 88 -4.33 0.16 28.62
N GLY A 89 -3.94 0.31 27.35
CA GLY A 89 -2.54 0.43 26.94
C GLY A 89 -2.21 1.91 26.76
N PRO A 90 -0.93 2.33 26.81
CA PRO A 90 -0.60 3.72 26.54
C PRO A 90 -1.27 4.12 25.23
N ASP A 91 -1.95 5.27 25.21
CA ASP A 91 -2.36 5.98 24.01
C ASP A 91 -1.14 6.01 23.08
N ARG A 92 -1.01 4.99 22.23
CA ARG A 92 0.03 4.89 21.21
C ARG A 92 -0.36 5.94 20.20
N THR A 93 0.08 7.16 20.51
CA THR A 93 0.25 8.31 19.64
C THR A 93 -0.67 8.27 18.44
N SER A 94 -1.77 9.01 18.49
CA SER A 94 -2.64 9.29 17.33
C SER A 94 -1.78 9.50 16.07
N TYR A 95 -1.65 8.46 15.24
CA TYR A 95 -0.80 8.55 14.06
C TYR A 95 -1.33 9.67 13.16
N SER A 96 -0.43 10.52 12.65
CA SER A 96 -0.80 11.42 11.56
C SER A 96 -1.36 10.60 10.39
N ASN A 97 -2.22 11.17 9.53
CA ASN A 97 -2.76 10.44 8.37
C ASN A 97 -1.63 9.85 7.51
N ARG A 98 -0.52 10.58 7.40
CA ARG A 98 0.70 10.18 6.70
C ARG A 98 1.42 9.01 7.37
N SER A 99 1.65 9.09 8.67
CA SER A 99 2.27 8.00 9.44
C SER A 99 1.41 6.74 9.38
N LEU A 100 0.08 6.89 9.54
CA LEU A 100 -0.88 5.79 9.48
C LEU A 100 -0.88 5.13 8.08
N TYR A 101 -0.87 5.94 7.02
CA TYR A 101 -0.78 5.44 5.65
C TYR A 101 0.49 4.60 5.44
N TYR A 102 1.65 5.15 5.83
CA TYR A 102 2.93 4.47 5.70
C TYR A 102 2.96 3.12 6.44
N VAL A 103 2.63 3.08 7.73
CA VAL A 103 2.70 1.83 8.51
C VAL A 103 1.68 0.79 8.04
N THR A 104 0.50 1.24 7.58
CA THR A 104 -0.51 0.34 7.01
C THR A 104 0.01 -0.27 5.70
N LEU A 105 0.53 0.57 4.79
CA LEU A 105 1.06 0.12 3.51
C LEU A 105 2.27 -0.82 3.70
N LEU A 106 3.16 -0.49 4.65
CA LEU A 106 4.31 -1.32 5.00
C LEU A 106 3.84 -2.69 5.49
N SER A 107 2.85 -2.73 6.37
CA SER A 107 2.31 -3.99 6.86
C SER A 107 1.65 -4.82 5.75
N GLN A 108 0.91 -4.17 4.86
CA GLN A 108 0.30 -4.82 3.71
C GLN A 108 1.35 -5.38 2.74
N TYR A 109 2.43 -4.63 2.50
CA TYR A 109 3.55 -5.10 1.70
C TYR A 109 4.19 -6.35 2.30
N GLN A 110 4.44 -6.38 3.61
CA GLN A 110 4.99 -7.56 4.29
C GLN A 110 4.06 -8.77 4.20
N ASN A 111 2.74 -8.55 4.16
CA ASN A 111 1.78 -9.62 3.91
C ASN A 111 1.83 -10.09 2.45
N LEU A 112 1.78 -9.16 1.50
CA LEU A 112 1.69 -9.46 0.07
C LEU A 112 2.96 -10.12 -0.47
N ARG A 113 4.16 -9.71 -0.02
CA ARG A 113 5.43 -10.29 -0.47
C ARG A 113 5.55 -11.80 -0.22
N GLY A 114 4.81 -12.34 0.75
CA GLY A 114 4.75 -13.78 1.00
C GLY A 114 4.14 -14.55 -0.16
N PHE A 115 3.31 -13.90 -1.00
CA PHE A 115 2.72 -14.48 -2.20
C PHE A 115 3.58 -14.28 -3.46
N SER A 116 4.77 -13.66 -3.35
CA SER A 116 5.64 -13.47 -4.50
C SER A 116 6.36 -14.76 -4.88
N SER A 117 6.53 -14.98 -6.18
CA SER A 117 7.34 -16.11 -6.70
C SER A 117 8.84 -15.79 -6.73
N GLY A 118 9.19 -14.50 -6.73
CA GLY A 118 10.54 -14.00 -6.87
C GLY A 118 11.19 -13.56 -5.56
N GLN A 119 12.39 -12.98 -5.68
CA GLN A 119 13.02 -12.27 -4.58
C GLN A 119 12.41 -10.87 -4.47
N THR A 120 11.80 -10.57 -3.32
CA THR A 120 11.26 -9.25 -3.02
C THR A 120 12.30 -8.40 -2.29
N SER A 121 12.37 -7.11 -2.59
CA SER A 121 13.30 -6.19 -1.90
C SER A 121 12.86 -5.88 -0.47
N ASP A 122 13.82 -5.84 0.47
CA ASP A 122 13.55 -5.37 1.83
C ASP A 122 13.65 -3.85 1.93
N ILE A 123 12.85 -3.25 2.82
CA ILE A 123 12.98 -1.85 3.22
C ILE A 123 13.72 -1.85 4.55
N ASN A 124 15.02 -1.63 4.51
CA ASN A 124 15.88 -1.67 5.70
C ASN A 124 16.00 -0.33 6.40
N SER A 125 15.75 0.77 5.68
CA SER A 125 15.88 2.13 6.19
C SER A 125 14.84 3.03 5.54
N CYS A 126 14.28 3.94 6.33
CA CYS A 126 13.25 4.87 5.90
C CYS A 126 13.40 6.22 6.61
N PRO A 127 14.25 7.14 6.11
CA PRO A 127 14.57 8.39 6.82
C PRO A 127 13.34 9.23 7.15
N SER A 128 12.39 9.37 6.21
CA SER A 128 11.17 10.15 6.41
C SER A 128 10.22 9.57 7.47
N PHE A 129 10.36 8.29 7.80
CA PHE A 129 9.52 7.58 8.77
C PHE A 129 10.36 6.79 9.77
N HIS A 130 11.57 7.26 10.11
CA HIS A 130 12.57 6.47 10.83
C HIS A 130 12.03 5.86 12.14
N SER A 131 11.47 6.67 13.03
CA SER A 131 10.91 6.21 14.32
C SER A 131 9.75 5.24 14.13
N MET A 132 8.88 5.51 13.15
CA MET A 132 7.74 4.66 12.84
C MET A 132 8.15 3.31 12.28
N HIS A 133 9.18 3.31 11.43
CA HIS A 133 9.75 2.12 10.87
C HIS A 133 10.36 1.27 11.98
N LEU A 134 11.21 1.85 12.84
CA LEU A 134 11.79 1.14 13.98
C LEU A 134 10.72 0.56 14.92
N GLU A 135 9.70 1.33 15.27
CA GLU A 135 8.58 0.85 16.10
C GLU A 135 7.88 -0.35 15.43
N TYR A 136 7.66 -0.30 14.11
CA TYR A 136 7.11 -1.41 13.36
C TYR A 136 8.00 -2.65 13.43
N LEU A 137 9.33 -2.49 13.33
CA LEU A 137 10.30 -3.58 13.46
C LEU A 137 10.28 -4.20 14.86
N GLU A 138 10.33 -3.37 15.90
CA GLU A 138 10.34 -3.77 17.31
C GLU A 138 9.07 -4.55 17.70
N ASN A 139 7.93 -4.17 17.12
CA ASN A 139 6.66 -4.87 17.31
C ASN A 139 6.55 -6.19 16.50
N GLY A 140 7.66 -6.69 15.94
CA GLY A 140 7.69 -7.95 15.19
C GLY A 140 7.13 -7.84 13.77
N GLY A 141 7.09 -6.63 13.20
CA GLY A 141 6.52 -6.39 11.87
C GLY A 141 7.30 -6.98 10.70
N LEU A 142 8.57 -7.38 10.90
CA LEU A 142 9.32 -8.20 9.95
C LEU A 142 9.25 -9.66 10.34
N THR A 143 8.18 -10.33 9.95
CA THR A 143 8.26 -11.78 9.78
C THR A 143 8.80 -12.05 8.38
N LYS A 144 9.83 -12.89 8.26
CA LYS A 144 10.12 -13.51 6.95
C LYS A 144 8.88 -14.32 6.61
N GLY A 145 8.00 -13.73 5.81
CA GLY A 145 6.74 -14.36 5.46
C GLY A 145 7.04 -15.73 4.85
N ASP A 146 6.44 -16.77 5.40
CA ASP A 146 6.47 -18.08 4.76
C ASP A 146 6.02 -17.89 3.31
N ARG A 147 6.75 -18.50 2.38
CA ARG A 147 6.38 -18.47 0.97
C ARG A 147 5.02 -19.13 0.82
N ARG A 148 4.01 -18.31 0.58
CA ARG A 148 2.64 -18.70 0.28
C ARG A 148 2.48 -18.75 -1.23
N GLN A 149 1.72 -19.73 -1.70
CA GLN A 149 1.36 -19.81 -3.10
C GLN A 149 -0.14 -19.53 -3.20
N TRP A 150 -0.53 -18.78 -4.22
CA TRP A 150 -1.93 -18.68 -4.56
C TRP A 150 -2.43 -20.04 -5.08
N LYS A 151 -3.31 -20.70 -4.33
CA LYS A 151 -3.77 -22.08 -4.58
C LYS A 151 -5.25 -22.19 -4.94
N LYS A 152 -5.93 -21.06 -5.14
CA LYS A 152 -7.37 -21.09 -5.41
C LYS A 152 -7.66 -21.70 -6.78
N GLN A 153 -8.66 -22.56 -6.84
CA GLN A 153 -9.17 -23.09 -8.10
C GLN A 153 -10.26 -22.16 -8.61
N LEU A 154 -10.17 -21.75 -9.87
CA LEU A 154 -11.15 -20.85 -10.48
C LEU A 154 -12.07 -21.64 -11.41
N ALA A 155 -13.37 -21.41 -11.29
CA ALA A 155 -14.35 -21.90 -12.24
C ALA A 155 -14.25 -21.07 -13.53
N LEU A 156 -13.40 -21.49 -14.48
CA LEU A 156 -13.13 -20.75 -15.73
C LEU A 156 -14.40 -20.39 -16.52
N LYS A 157 -15.42 -21.26 -16.47
CA LYS A 157 -16.73 -21.03 -17.09
C LYS A 157 -17.48 -19.82 -16.52
N ARG A 158 -17.15 -19.40 -15.30
CA ARG A 158 -17.77 -18.29 -14.57
C ARG A 158 -16.99 -16.99 -14.66
N LEU A 159 -15.90 -16.92 -15.42
CA LEU A 159 -15.11 -15.70 -15.58
C LEU A 159 -15.85 -14.56 -16.32
N ARG A 160 -17.03 -14.85 -16.89
CA ARG A 160 -17.95 -13.84 -17.44
C ARG A 160 -18.99 -13.34 -16.44
N ASP A 161 -19.14 -14.01 -15.29
CA ASP A 161 -20.08 -13.63 -14.23
C ASP A 161 -19.43 -12.55 -13.36
N GLU A 162 -19.91 -11.31 -13.48
CA GLU A 162 -19.42 -10.15 -12.72
C GLU A 162 -19.43 -10.40 -11.21
N LYS A 163 -20.44 -11.12 -10.70
CA LYS A 163 -20.57 -11.44 -9.28
C LYS A 163 -19.48 -12.42 -8.83
N TYR A 164 -19.14 -13.38 -9.70
CA TYR A 164 -18.05 -14.30 -9.45
C TYR A 164 -16.71 -13.55 -9.46
N LEU A 165 -16.48 -12.67 -10.44
CA LEU A 165 -15.24 -11.89 -10.52
C LEU A 165 -15.04 -10.96 -9.31
N ALA A 166 -16.10 -10.33 -8.80
CA ALA A 166 -16.02 -9.44 -7.64
C ALA A 166 -15.51 -10.12 -6.35
N GLN A 167 -15.49 -11.45 -6.31
CA GLN A 167 -14.94 -12.23 -5.19
C GLN A 167 -13.42 -12.43 -5.28
N TYR A 168 -12.82 -12.17 -6.44
CA TYR A 168 -11.40 -12.40 -6.71
C TYR A 168 -10.73 -11.10 -7.19
N PRO A 169 -10.44 -10.15 -6.28
CA PRO A 169 -9.82 -8.87 -6.64
C PRO A 169 -8.48 -9.03 -7.38
N GLU A 170 -7.76 -10.13 -7.16
CA GLU A 170 -6.52 -10.46 -7.87
C GLU A 170 -6.70 -10.61 -9.39
N LEU A 171 -7.91 -10.90 -9.88
CA LEU A 171 -8.22 -11.00 -11.31
C LEU A 171 -8.22 -9.64 -12.02
N PHE A 172 -8.28 -8.54 -11.27
CA PHE A 172 -8.27 -7.19 -11.81
C PHE A 172 -6.88 -6.54 -11.83
N LEU A 173 -5.85 -7.28 -11.41
CA LEU A 173 -4.48 -6.81 -11.45
C LEU A 173 -3.96 -6.70 -12.88
N PRO A 174 -3.19 -5.64 -13.21
CA PRO A 174 -2.50 -5.54 -14.49
C PRO A 174 -1.37 -6.57 -14.57
N VAL A 175 -1.18 -7.16 -15.75
CA VAL A 175 -0.08 -8.11 -16.03
C VAL A 175 1.17 -7.45 -16.62
N VAL A 176 1.16 -6.12 -16.69
CA VAL A 176 2.22 -5.26 -17.22
C VAL A 176 2.63 -4.24 -16.17
N ASN A 177 3.91 -3.84 -16.19
CA ASN A 177 4.45 -2.85 -15.25
C ASN A 177 3.86 -1.45 -15.50
N GLU A 178 3.63 -1.09 -16.76
CA GLU A 178 3.13 0.23 -17.15
C GLU A 178 1.66 0.13 -17.56
N GLY A 179 0.82 0.99 -16.98
CA GLY A 179 -0.62 1.02 -17.26
C GLY A 179 -1.49 0.10 -16.39
N THR A 180 -2.78 0.12 -16.68
CA THR A 180 -3.85 -0.61 -15.95
C THR A 180 -4.42 -1.80 -16.73
N SER A 181 -3.96 -2.00 -17.96
CA SER A 181 -4.40 -3.05 -18.88
C SER A 181 -3.21 -3.61 -19.67
N PRO A 182 -3.24 -4.89 -20.08
CA PRO A 182 -4.32 -5.84 -19.84
C PRO A 182 -4.34 -6.35 -18.40
N LYS A 183 -5.55 -6.63 -17.89
CA LYS A 183 -5.76 -7.28 -16.59
C LYS A 183 -5.68 -8.80 -16.74
N VAL A 184 -5.53 -9.51 -15.63
CA VAL A 184 -5.60 -10.98 -15.61
C VAL A 184 -6.89 -11.46 -16.27
N VAL A 185 -8.04 -10.90 -15.89
CA VAL A 185 -9.35 -11.28 -16.44
C VAL A 185 -9.46 -11.12 -17.96
N ASP A 186 -8.80 -10.10 -18.53
CA ASP A 186 -8.81 -9.85 -19.98
C ASP A 186 -8.08 -10.98 -20.72
N LEU A 187 -6.94 -11.41 -20.18
CA LEU A 187 -6.16 -12.53 -20.74
C LEU A 187 -6.87 -13.87 -20.60
N LEU A 188 -7.57 -14.09 -19.48
CA LEU A 188 -8.31 -15.34 -19.26
C LEU A 188 -9.55 -15.44 -20.14
N ASN A 189 -10.23 -14.32 -20.43
CA ASN A 189 -11.38 -14.30 -21.33
C ASN A 189 -10.99 -14.48 -22.80
N GLY A 190 -9.78 -14.03 -23.19
CA GLY A 190 -9.26 -14.19 -24.56
C GLY A 190 -8.70 -15.57 -24.88
N ASN A 191 -8.27 -16.34 -23.87
CA ASN A 191 -7.59 -17.63 -24.06
C ASN A 191 -8.42 -18.83 -23.56
N SER A 192 -9.36 -19.29 -24.39
CA SER A 192 -10.23 -20.46 -24.12
C SER A 192 -9.49 -21.79 -23.92
N MET A 193 -8.17 -21.84 -24.18
CA MET A 193 -7.34 -23.06 -24.08
C MET A 193 -6.41 -23.09 -22.86
N GLY A 194 -6.36 -22.02 -22.05
CA GLY A 194 -5.53 -21.98 -20.85
C GLY A 194 -6.13 -22.83 -19.73
N GLY A 195 -5.47 -23.93 -19.37
CA GLY A 195 -5.83 -24.70 -18.18
C GLY A 195 -5.56 -23.94 -16.87
N GLN A 196 -5.86 -24.55 -15.72
CA GLN A 196 -5.66 -23.94 -14.40
C GLN A 196 -4.19 -23.51 -14.15
N SER A 197 -3.21 -24.20 -14.75
CA SER A 197 -1.80 -23.83 -14.66
C SER A 197 -1.50 -22.46 -15.27
N PHE A 198 -2.09 -22.15 -16.43
CA PHE A 198 -1.94 -20.84 -17.08
C PHE A 198 -2.54 -19.72 -16.21
N VAL A 199 -3.67 -20.01 -15.58
CA VAL A 199 -4.35 -19.07 -14.68
C VAL A 199 -3.48 -18.74 -13.46
N VAL A 200 -2.95 -19.76 -12.80
CA VAL A 200 -2.04 -19.59 -11.65
C VAL A 200 -0.81 -18.77 -12.05
N GLN A 201 -0.18 -19.09 -13.18
CA GLN A 201 1.00 -18.34 -13.66
C GLN A 201 0.67 -16.88 -13.99
N THR A 202 -0.48 -16.62 -14.59
CA THR A 202 -0.91 -15.26 -14.94
C THR A 202 -1.19 -14.42 -13.70
N ILE A 203 -1.89 -14.97 -12.72
CA ILE A 203 -2.15 -14.33 -11.43
C ILE A 203 -0.85 -14.10 -10.67
N GLN A 204 0.04 -15.09 -10.65
CA GLN A 204 1.34 -14.97 -9.99
C GLN A 204 2.17 -13.83 -10.58
N LYS A 205 2.24 -13.73 -11.90
CA LYS A 205 2.91 -12.62 -12.59
C LYS A 205 2.30 -11.27 -12.21
N ALA A 206 0.97 -11.17 -12.18
CA ALA A 206 0.28 -9.93 -11.82
C ALA A 206 0.51 -9.53 -10.35
N LEU A 207 0.53 -10.51 -9.44
CA LEU A 207 0.87 -10.30 -8.03
C LEU A 207 2.31 -9.82 -7.87
N ASP A 208 3.28 -10.43 -8.55
CA ASP A 208 4.68 -10.03 -8.50
C ASP A 208 4.86 -8.56 -8.94
N ILE A 209 4.15 -8.15 -10.01
CA ILE A 209 4.12 -6.75 -10.48
C ILE A 209 3.49 -5.83 -9.43
N HIS A 210 2.35 -6.20 -8.86
CA HIS A 210 1.66 -5.39 -7.86
C HIS A 210 2.47 -5.21 -6.57
N ILE A 211 3.12 -6.29 -6.12
CA ILE A 211 4.03 -6.27 -4.97
C ILE A 211 5.22 -5.34 -5.25
N GLN A 212 5.78 -5.39 -6.45
CA GLN A 212 6.87 -4.50 -6.85
C GLN A 212 6.43 -3.03 -6.88
N LYS A 213 5.23 -2.73 -7.41
CA LYS A 213 4.66 -1.37 -7.38
C LYS A 213 4.42 -0.87 -5.95
N THR A 214 3.93 -1.75 -5.08
CA THR A 214 3.73 -1.44 -3.65
C THR A 214 5.07 -1.13 -2.97
N TYR A 215 6.13 -1.88 -3.30
CA TYR A 215 7.48 -1.59 -2.83
C TYR A 215 8.00 -0.24 -3.34
N GLN A 216 7.83 0.06 -4.63
CA GLN A 216 8.24 1.34 -5.22
C GLN A 216 7.53 2.52 -4.54
N GLU A 217 6.25 2.37 -4.22
CA GLU A 217 5.50 3.37 -3.46
C GLU A 217 6.10 3.57 -2.06
N LEU A 218 6.40 2.48 -1.34
CA LEU A 218 7.04 2.56 -0.02
C LEU A 218 8.45 3.18 -0.09
N ALA A 219 9.23 2.87 -1.11
CA ALA A 219 10.54 3.49 -1.33
C ALA A 219 10.40 5.01 -1.55
N THR A 220 9.42 5.41 -2.36
CA THR A 220 9.08 6.83 -2.60
C THR A 220 8.66 7.53 -1.30
N LEU A 221 7.83 6.89 -0.48
CA LEU A 221 7.47 7.40 0.84
C LEU A 221 8.70 7.54 1.75
N CYS A 222 9.64 6.59 1.70
CA CYS A 222 10.85 6.67 2.52
C CYS A 222 11.77 7.82 2.13
N GLU A 223 11.93 8.05 0.82
CA GLU A 223 12.76 9.13 0.28
C GLU A 223 12.10 10.51 0.48
N ASN A 224 10.83 10.64 0.12
CA ASN A 224 10.15 11.95 0.00
C ASN A 224 9.16 12.25 1.13
N GLY A 225 8.79 11.26 1.93
CA GLY A 225 7.74 11.36 2.95
C GLY A 225 6.32 11.35 2.40
N VAL A 226 6.14 11.42 1.08
CA VAL A 226 4.82 11.48 0.41
C VAL A 226 4.85 10.70 -0.90
N SER A 227 3.68 10.26 -1.36
CA SER A 227 3.45 9.62 -2.66
C SER A 227 2.15 10.13 -3.27
N THR A 228 1.95 9.94 -4.58
CA THR A 228 0.71 10.30 -5.27
C THR A 228 -0.50 9.56 -4.68
N ASN A 229 -0.33 8.27 -4.32
CA ASN A 229 -1.37 7.49 -3.65
C ASN A 229 -1.63 7.92 -2.21
N TYR A 230 -0.63 8.45 -1.50
CA TYR A 230 -0.85 9.09 -0.20
C TYR A 230 -1.78 10.31 -0.34
N TYR A 231 -1.59 11.17 -1.34
CA TYR A 231 -2.50 12.30 -1.57
C TYR A 231 -3.91 11.84 -1.95
N ASN A 232 -4.05 10.76 -2.73
CA ASN A 232 -5.35 10.14 -3.01
C ASN A 232 -6.04 9.69 -1.71
N PHE A 233 -5.29 9.10 -0.78
CA PHE A 233 -5.78 8.70 0.53
C PHE A 233 -6.15 9.90 1.43
N GLU A 234 -5.34 10.96 1.43
CA GLU A 234 -5.64 12.18 2.19
C GLU A 234 -6.88 12.91 1.65
N ASN A 235 -7.04 12.96 0.33
CA ASN A 235 -8.23 13.47 -0.33
C ASN A 235 -9.47 12.62 0.00
N LEU A 236 -9.32 11.29 0.05
CA LEU A 236 -10.38 10.37 0.47
C LEU A 236 -10.83 10.66 1.91
N ILE A 237 -9.89 10.81 2.85
CA ILE A 237 -10.21 11.18 4.24
C ILE A 237 -11.00 12.49 4.28
N THR A 238 -10.52 13.50 3.56
CA THR A 238 -11.18 14.81 3.50
C THR A 238 -12.59 14.71 2.91
N HIS A 239 -12.76 13.94 1.83
CA HIS A 239 -14.06 13.73 1.20
C HIS A 239 -15.05 13.02 2.15
N ILE A 240 -14.62 11.96 2.83
CA ILE A 240 -15.47 11.19 3.75
C ILE A 240 -15.83 11.99 4.99
N THR A 241 -14.88 12.73 5.56
CA THR A 241 -15.11 13.53 6.77
C THR A 241 -16.05 14.72 6.54
N ARG A 242 -16.08 15.26 5.31
CA ARG A 242 -17.01 16.32 4.91
C ARG A 242 -18.36 15.83 4.43
N ALA A 243 -18.45 14.56 4.02
CA ALA A 243 -19.71 13.98 3.56
C ALA A 243 -20.55 13.52 4.77
N ASP A 244 -21.72 14.11 4.96
CA ASP A 244 -22.61 13.76 6.08
C ASP A 244 -23.10 12.29 6.02
N ASN A 245 -23.13 11.68 4.83
CA ASN A 245 -23.73 10.37 4.59
C ASN A 245 -22.83 9.40 3.79
N PHE A 246 -21.60 9.15 4.26
CA PHE A 246 -20.73 8.10 3.68
C PHE A 246 -21.08 6.68 4.18
N GLY A 247 -22.30 6.23 3.84
CA GLY A 247 -22.83 4.92 4.24
C GLY A 247 -22.40 3.75 3.35
N PRO A 248 -22.80 2.52 3.69
CA PRO A 248 -22.52 1.31 2.92
C PRO A 248 -23.31 1.31 1.60
N THR A 249 -22.67 1.80 0.53
CA THR A 249 -23.21 1.73 -0.83
C THR A 249 -22.15 1.22 -1.78
N SER A 250 -22.56 0.62 -2.90
CA SER A 250 -21.62 0.16 -3.94
C SER A 250 -20.75 1.31 -4.47
N LYS A 251 -21.33 2.51 -4.62
CA LYS A 251 -20.60 3.71 -5.05
C LYS A 251 -19.56 4.14 -4.02
N ASN A 252 -19.91 4.15 -2.72
CA ASN A 252 -18.98 4.52 -1.67
C ASN A 252 -17.86 3.49 -1.51
N LEU A 253 -18.15 2.20 -1.68
CA LEU A 253 -17.10 1.17 -1.70
C LEU A 253 -16.17 1.33 -2.90
N GLN A 254 -16.71 1.65 -4.09
CA GLN A 254 -15.89 1.98 -5.26
C GLN A 254 -14.94 3.16 -4.97
N VAL A 255 -15.41 4.17 -4.25
CA VAL A 255 -14.58 5.31 -3.83
C VAL A 255 -13.44 4.88 -2.92
N LEU A 256 -13.67 3.96 -1.98
CA LEU A 256 -12.61 3.42 -1.12
C LEU A 256 -11.55 2.64 -1.91
N PHE A 257 -11.97 1.81 -2.87
CA PHE A 257 -11.08 1.03 -3.74
C PHE A 257 -10.33 1.86 -4.78
N LYS A 258 -10.47 3.19 -4.79
CA LYS A 258 -9.55 4.08 -5.51
C LYS A 258 -8.21 4.28 -4.79
N THR A 259 -8.03 3.71 -3.60
CA THR A 259 -6.80 3.82 -2.83
C THR A 259 -6.12 2.47 -2.66
N THR A 260 -4.78 2.49 -2.69
CA THR A 260 -3.94 1.30 -2.55
C THR A 260 -4.26 0.51 -1.27
N ILE A 261 -4.52 1.21 -0.17
CA ILE A 261 -4.78 0.60 1.14
C ILE A 261 -5.98 -0.35 1.10
N PHE A 262 -7.13 0.09 0.60
CA PHE A 262 -8.33 -0.76 0.57
C PHE A 262 -8.27 -1.84 -0.50
N VAL A 263 -7.60 -1.59 -1.63
CA VAL A 263 -7.36 -2.63 -2.65
C VAL A 263 -6.47 -3.74 -2.09
N ASN A 264 -5.40 -3.38 -1.37
CA ASN A 264 -4.53 -4.34 -0.69
C ASN A 264 -5.27 -5.12 0.40
N MET A 265 -6.13 -4.47 1.20
CA MET A 265 -6.99 -5.18 2.17
C MET A 265 -7.83 -6.25 1.49
N ALA A 266 -8.54 -5.89 0.40
CA ALA A 266 -9.38 -6.82 -0.35
C ALA A 266 -8.57 -7.99 -0.91
N MET A 267 -7.39 -7.72 -1.47
CA MET A 267 -6.51 -8.78 -1.98
C MET A 267 -6.00 -9.70 -0.88
N ILE A 268 -5.45 -9.14 0.21
CA ILE A 268 -4.92 -9.93 1.33
C ILE A 268 -6.01 -10.82 1.92
N ASP A 269 -7.19 -10.25 2.21
CA ASP A 269 -8.29 -11.02 2.79
C ASP A 269 -8.78 -12.10 1.84
N SER A 270 -8.94 -11.80 0.54
CA SER A 270 -9.27 -12.84 -0.43
C SER A 270 -8.21 -13.95 -0.44
N MET A 271 -6.92 -13.66 -0.44
CA MET A 271 -5.89 -14.71 -0.55
C MET A 271 -5.72 -15.53 0.74
N VAL A 272 -5.91 -14.93 1.91
CA VAL A 272 -5.67 -15.58 3.21
C VAL A 272 -6.85 -16.43 3.69
N VAL A 273 -8.11 -16.04 3.38
CA VAL A 273 -9.31 -16.77 3.84
C VAL A 273 -9.36 -18.21 3.29
N GLY A 274 -8.80 -18.45 2.11
CA GLY A 274 -8.65 -19.79 1.54
C GLY A 274 -7.67 -20.73 2.28
N GLU A 275 -6.70 -20.19 3.03
CA GLU A 275 -5.72 -21.01 3.79
C GLU A 275 -6.22 -21.37 5.19
N SER A 276 -7.06 -20.52 5.80
CA SER A 276 -7.51 -20.67 7.20
C SER A 276 -8.82 -21.42 7.42
N MET A 277 -9.54 -21.84 6.36
CA MET A 277 -10.64 -22.81 6.51
C MET A 277 -10.17 -24.26 6.71
N VAL A 278 -8.86 -24.53 6.68
CA VAL A 278 -8.29 -25.73 7.30
C VAL A 278 -8.16 -25.48 8.79
N ARG A 279 -9.31 -25.48 9.49
CA ARG A 279 -9.51 -25.51 10.96
C ARG A 279 -8.61 -24.55 11.75
N PRO A 280 -9.13 -23.59 12.53
CA PRO A 280 -8.33 -23.03 13.60
C PRO A 280 -7.88 -24.21 14.47
N ALA A 281 -6.60 -24.55 14.40
CA ALA A 281 -6.01 -25.54 15.30
C ALA A 281 -6.46 -25.08 16.69
N LYS A 282 -7.15 -25.99 17.39
CA LYS A 282 -7.73 -25.75 18.73
C LYS A 282 -6.84 -24.75 19.45
N ARG A 283 -7.41 -23.61 19.86
CA ARG A 283 -6.75 -22.59 20.68
C ARG A 283 -6.15 -23.28 21.91
N GLY A 284 -4.93 -23.80 21.76
CA GLY A 284 -4.05 -24.05 22.88
C GLY A 284 -3.78 -22.69 23.51
N ARG A 285 -3.66 -22.66 24.83
CA ARG A 285 -3.28 -21.48 25.59
C ARG A 285 -1.94 -20.97 25.08
N SER A 286 -1.95 -20.12 24.07
CA SER A 286 -0.78 -19.35 23.68
C SER A 286 -0.60 -18.23 24.69
N ILE A 287 0.63 -18.06 25.13
CA ILE A 287 1.05 -16.98 26.03
C ILE A 287 0.71 -15.66 25.33
N ALA A 288 0.06 -14.74 26.05
CA ALA A 288 -0.51 -13.49 25.52
C ALA A 288 0.49 -12.63 24.71
N SER A 289 1.81 -12.84 24.89
CA SER A 289 2.86 -12.11 24.17
C SER A 289 3.11 -12.57 22.73
N GLN A 290 2.66 -13.77 22.32
CA GLN A 290 2.91 -14.30 20.96
C GLN A 290 1.78 -14.04 19.96
N GLN A 291 0.65 -13.49 20.40
CA GLN A 291 -0.44 -13.11 19.49
C GLN A 291 -0.17 -11.79 18.74
N GLY A 292 0.94 -11.10 19.00
CA GLY A 292 1.23 -9.75 18.51
C GLY A 292 1.65 -9.62 17.03
N ALA A 293 2.39 -10.59 16.47
CA ALA A 293 3.05 -10.37 15.18
C ALA A 293 2.10 -10.43 13.96
N PHE A 294 1.08 -11.29 13.99
CA PHE A 294 0.05 -11.36 12.93
C PHE A 294 -1.15 -10.43 13.20
N SER A 295 -1.33 -9.99 14.45
CA SER A 295 -2.41 -9.08 14.84
C SER A 295 -2.05 -7.61 14.67
N SER A 296 -0.75 -7.25 14.70
CA SER A 296 -0.26 -5.88 14.53
C SER A 296 -0.63 -5.32 13.15
N GLY A 297 -0.55 -6.10 12.08
CA GLY A 297 -0.94 -5.65 10.74
C GLY A 297 -2.43 -5.32 10.62
N ARG A 298 -3.28 -6.19 11.16
CA ARG A 298 -4.72 -5.92 11.25
C ARG A 298 -4.99 -4.68 12.11
N SER A 299 -4.17 -4.40 13.13
CA SER A 299 -4.36 -3.25 14.02
C SER A 299 -4.33 -1.91 13.27
N TYR A 300 -3.37 -1.71 12.35
CA TYR A 300 -3.27 -0.47 11.57
C TYR A 300 -4.45 -0.33 10.59
N GLU A 301 -4.86 -1.43 9.97
CA GLU A 301 -6.05 -1.48 9.12
C GLU A 301 -7.32 -1.10 9.89
N ARG A 302 -7.49 -1.58 11.13
CA ARG A 302 -8.61 -1.16 12.00
C ARG A 302 -8.55 0.34 12.28
N GLN A 303 -7.35 0.89 12.50
CA GLN A 303 -7.20 2.33 12.73
C GLN A 303 -7.57 3.15 11.50
N VAL A 304 -7.22 2.71 10.29
CA VAL A 304 -7.67 3.34 9.04
C VAL A 304 -9.20 3.31 8.93
N ILE A 305 -9.81 2.13 9.15
CA ILE A 305 -11.27 1.97 9.10
C ILE A 305 -11.96 2.85 10.16
N LYS A 306 -11.40 2.92 11.38
CA LYS A 306 -11.86 3.78 12.48
C LYS A 306 -11.80 5.25 12.10
N ARG A 307 -10.65 5.70 11.58
CA ARG A 307 -10.38 7.09 11.19
C ARG A 307 -11.38 7.55 10.13
N LEU A 308 -11.67 6.67 9.17
CA LEU A 308 -12.60 6.94 8.08
C LEU A 308 -14.08 6.73 8.44
N ARG A 309 -14.38 6.21 9.64
CA ARG A 309 -15.76 5.88 10.08
C ARG A 309 -16.48 4.95 9.10
N VAL A 310 -15.77 3.98 8.53
CA VAL A 310 -16.32 3.00 7.55
C VAL A 310 -16.30 1.56 8.09
N PRO A 311 -16.84 1.29 9.30
CA PRO A 311 -16.77 -0.05 9.91
C PRO A 311 -17.41 -1.15 9.06
N TRP A 312 -18.40 -0.78 8.23
CA TRP A 312 -19.10 -1.66 7.32
C TRP A 312 -18.21 -2.27 6.22
N VAL A 313 -17.02 -1.70 5.97
CA VAL A 313 -16.07 -2.25 5.00
C VAL A 313 -15.47 -3.56 5.48
N GLY A 314 -15.22 -3.69 6.79
CA GLY A 314 -14.72 -4.94 7.37
C GLY A 314 -15.69 -6.10 7.15
N GLU A 315 -17.00 -5.83 7.22
CA GLU A 315 -18.03 -6.83 6.95
C GLU A 315 -18.13 -7.21 5.45
N TYR A 316 -17.85 -6.28 4.55
CA TYR A 316 -17.70 -6.60 3.11
C TYR A 316 -16.49 -7.50 2.88
N LEU A 317 -15.33 -7.15 3.44
CA LEU A 317 -14.08 -7.90 3.23
C LEU A 317 -14.17 -9.34 3.74
N LYS A 318 -14.89 -9.57 4.85
CA LYS A 318 -15.17 -10.92 5.39
C LYS A 318 -15.99 -11.82 4.45
N GLN A 319 -16.68 -11.27 3.46
CA GLN A 319 -17.46 -12.04 2.48
C GLN A 319 -16.64 -12.45 1.26
N LEU A 320 -15.40 -11.95 1.14
CA LEU A 320 -14.47 -12.46 0.14
C LEU A 320 -14.06 -13.90 0.51
N PRO A 321 -13.95 -14.79 -0.49
CA PRO A 321 -13.74 -16.23 -0.29
C PRO A 321 -12.33 -16.60 0.15
#